data_AF-V2XX35-F1
#
_entry.id   AF-V2XX35-F1
#
_cell.length_a   1.000
_cell.length_b   1.000
_cell.length_c   1.000
_cell.angle_alpha   90.00
_cell.angle_beta   90.00
_cell.angle_gamma   90.00
#
_symmetry.space_group_name_H-M   'P 1'
#
loop_
_entity.id
_entity.type
_entity.pdbx_description
1 polymer ?
#
loop_
_entity_poly.entity_id
_entity_poly.type
_entity_poly.pdbx_seq_one_letter_code
_entity_poly.pdbx_strand_id
1 'polypeptide(L)'
;MIDRPRPVSDSQSSVSDWTSSSSHHCTCFLTPAREIKCPPYHPSSRPTDAMAKSKNHTNHNQNKKAHKNGIKKPRSNRTPSLKGVDPKFRRNARFALAGSQKARAAQKAAAS
;
A
#
# COMPACT_ATOMS: atom_id res chain seq x y z
N MET A 1 -6.13 16.88 -44.65
CA MET A 1 -4.87 17.03 -43.91
C MET A 1 -5.16 17.88 -42.69
N ILE A 2 -5.31 17.27 -41.52
CA ILE A 2 -5.55 18.00 -40.26
C ILE A 2 -4.39 17.62 -39.33
N ASP A 3 -3.52 18.60 -39.09
CA ASP A 3 -2.37 18.47 -38.20
C ASP A 3 -2.81 18.25 -36.76
N ARG A 4 -2.33 17.17 -36.13
CA ARG A 4 -2.47 16.95 -34.70
C ARG A 4 -1.24 17.57 -33.99
N PRO A 5 -1.43 18.49 -33.02
CA PRO A 5 -0.31 19.03 -32.26
C PRO A 5 0.32 17.98 -31.33
N ARG A 6 1.64 18.02 -31.22
CA ARG A 6 2.45 17.15 -30.34
C ARG A 6 2.26 17.54 -28.87
N PRO A 7 2.16 16.59 -27.92
CA PRO A 7 2.17 16.90 -26.50
C PRO A 7 3.58 17.30 -26.02
N VAL A 8 3.62 18.36 -25.23
CA VAL A 8 4.76 18.88 -24.48
C VAL A 8 5.23 17.88 -23.41
N SER A 9 6.55 17.72 -23.32
CA SER A 9 7.22 16.87 -22.34
C SER A 9 7.38 17.59 -21.00
N ASP A 10 6.61 17.19 -20.00
CA ASP A 10 6.82 17.63 -18.61
C ASP A 10 8.01 16.88 -18.00
N SER A 11 9.03 17.67 -17.66
CA SER A 11 10.21 17.27 -16.91
C SER A 11 9.82 16.97 -15.47
N GLN A 12 9.89 15.70 -15.07
CA GLN A 12 9.73 15.33 -13.67
C GLN A 12 11.02 15.64 -12.90
N SER A 13 10.97 16.71 -12.11
CA SER A 13 11.94 17.02 -11.07
C SER A 13 12.06 15.87 -10.07
N SER A 14 13.31 15.50 -9.80
CA SER A 14 13.73 14.54 -8.78
C SER A 14 13.38 15.01 -7.37
N VAL A 15 12.63 14.20 -6.62
CA VAL A 15 12.63 14.23 -5.15
C VAL A 15 13.00 12.86 -4.64
N SER A 16 14.27 12.72 -4.26
CA SER A 16 14.82 11.55 -3.59
C SER A 16 15.00 11.92 -2.12
N ASP A 17 14.01 11.55 -1.29
CA ASP A 17 14.15 11.48 0.16
C ASP A 17 13.96 10.02 0.58
N TRP A 18 15.07 9.31 0.76
CA TRP A 18 15.11 8.02 1.46
C TRP A 18 15.91 8.19 2.74
N THR A 19 15.23 8.66 3.79
CA THR A 19 15.68 8.50 5.16
C THR A 19 14.75 7.51 5.85
N SER A 20 15.28 6.34 6.23
CA SER A 20 15.05 5.75 7.55
C SER A 20 15.65 4.36 7.67
N SER A 21 16.64 4.28 8.56
CA SER A 21 17.13 3.07 9.22
C SER A 21 16.00 2.15 9.67
N SER A 22 16.19 0.84 9.50
CA SER A 22 15.57 -0.14 10.38
C SER A 22 16.51 -1.32 10.59
N SER A 23 17.33 -1.16 11.63
CA SER A 23 18.22 -2.16 12.20
C SER A 23 17.40 -3.34 12.71
N HIS A 24 17.43 -4.46 12.00
CA HIS A 24 16.89 -5.72 12.49
C HIS A 24 17.93 -6.39 13.38
N HIS A 25 17.79 -6.25 14.70
CA HIS A 25 18.43 -7.17 15.64
C HIS A 25 17.73 -8.52 15.53
N CYS A 26 18.45 -9.52 15.02
CA CYS A 26 17.96 -10.88 14.90
C CYS A 26 18.34 -11.66 16.16
N THR A 27 17.36 -11.94 17.03
CA THR A 27 17.53 -12.83 18.18
C THR A 27 17.38 -14.29 17.73
N CYS A 28 18.48 -14.91 17.33
CA CYS A 28 18.51 -16.35 17.04
C CYS A 28 18.57 -17.16 18.35
N PHE A 29 17.46 -17.79 18.71
CA PHE A 29 17.41 -18.86 19.71
C PHE A 29 18.24 -20.06 19.23
N LEU A 30 19.16 -20.51 20.10
CA LEU A 30 19.99 -21.70 19.91
C LEU A 30 19.11 -22.97 19.90
N THR A 31 19.22 -23.77 18.84
CA THR A 31 18.84 -25.19 18.83
C THR A 31 20.07 -26.04 18.54
N PRO A 32 20.22 -27.21 19.20
CA PRO A 32 21.43 -28.02 19.13
C PRO A 32 21.53 -28.83 17.82
N ALA A 33 22.77 -29.02 17.41
CA ALA A 33 23.22 -29.62 16.17
C ALA A 33 22.55 -30.94 15.79
N ARG A 34 21.87 -30.94 14.63
CA ARG A 34 21.85 -32.09 13.72
C ARG A 34 22.59 -31.67 12.46
N GLU A 35 23.72 -32.32 12.25
CA GLU A 35 24.65 -32.09 11.15
C GLU A 35 23.97 -32.50 9.82
N ILE A 36 23.34 -31.53 9.16
CA ILE A 36 22.96 -31.67 7.75
C ILE A 36 24.26 -31.51 6.96
N LYS A 37 24.80 -32.62 6.43
CA LYS A 37 25.87 -32.60 5.43
C LYS A 37 25.32 -31.92 4.16
N CYS A 38 25.41 -30.60 4.11
CA CYS A 38 25.25 -29.86 2.87
C CYS A 38 26.36 -30.32 1.90
N PRO A 39 26.03 -30.69 0.65
CA PRO A 39 27.04 -31.04 -0.34
C PRO A 39 27.97 -29.83 -0.57
N PRO A 40 29.28 -30.05 -0.80
CA PRO A 40 30.24 -28.98 -0.97
C PRO A 40 29.87 -28.14 -2.21
N TYR A 41 29.58 -26.86 -1.98
CA TYR A 41 29.44 -25.88 -3.04
C TYR A 41 30.78 -25.76 -3.78
N HIS A 42 30.79 -26.11 -5.06
CA HIS A 42 31.94 -25.93 -5.94
C HIS A 42 32.05 -24.45 -6.38
N PRO A 43 33.09 -23.67 -6.03
CA PRO A 43 33.27 -22.34 -6.59
C PRO A 43 34.21 -22.43 -7.79
N SER A 44 33.79 -23.06 -8.89
CA SER A 44 34.62 -23.11 -10.10
C SER A 44 33.83 -23.30 -11.40
N SER A 45 33.11 -22.27 -11.85
CA SER A 45 32.80 -22.08 -13.27
C SER A 45 32.34 -20.65 -13.60
N ARG A 46 33.34 -19.81 -13.90
CA ARG A 46 33.40 -18.73 -14.92
C ARG A 46 32.33 -17.61 -14.90
N PRO A 47 32.71 -16.37 -14.58
CA PRO A 47 32.04 -15.18 -15.07
C PRO A 47 32.67 -14.75 -16.40
N THR A 48 31.89 -14.64 -17.48
CA THR A 48 32.01 -13.67 -18.60
C THR A 48 31.21 -14.17 -19.81
N ASP A 49 29.90 -14.34 -19.66
CA ASP A 49 29.05 -13.99 -20.78
C ASP A 49 28.99 -12.47 -20.76
N ALA A 50 29.39 -11.83 -21.87
CA ALA A 50 29.17 -10.40 -22.09
C ALA A 50 27.79 -10.04 -21.56
N MET A 51 27.63 -8.91 -20.86
CA MET A 51 26.33 -8.41 -20.43
C MET A 51 25.43 -8.24 -21.66
N ALA A 52 24.80 -9.33 -22.08
CA ALA A 52 23.84 -9.37 -23.15
C ALA A 52 22.70 -8.53 -22.61
N LYS A 53 22.42 -7.43 -23.31
CA LYS A 53 21.43 -6.44 -22.87
C LYS A 53 20.15 -7.17 -22.49
N SER A 54 19.86 -7.23 -21.20
CA SER A 54 18.64 -7.84 -20.69
C SER A 54 17.45 -6.93 -21.01
N LYS A 55 16.24 -7.49 -20.99
CA LYS A 55 15.05 -6.66 -21.20
C LYS A 55 14.86 -5.69 -20.03
N ASN A 56 14.94 -4.39 -20.30
CA ASN A 56 14.89 -3.33 -19.29
C ASN A 56 13.52 -3.19 -18.59
N HIS A 57 12.42 -3.64 -19.20
CA HIS A 57 11.07 -3.55 -18.62
C HIS A 57 10.10 -4.57 -19.23
N THR A 58 9.22 -5.16 -18.40
CA THR A 58 8.12 -6.03 -18.85
C THR A 58 6.90 -5.95 -17.92
N ASN A 59 5.70 -5.86 -18.52
CA ASN A 59 4.41 -5.93 -17.83
C ASN A 59 3.70 -7.29 -18.03
N HIS A 60 4.36 -8.26 -18.69
CA HIS A 60 3.70 -9.47 -19.19
C HIS A 60 3.00 -10.31 -18.10
N ASN A 61 3.60 -10.44 -16.91
CA ASN A 61 3.07 -11.27 -15.83
C ASN A 61 2.40 -10.46 -14.69
N GLN A 62 2.25 -9.14 -14.83
CA GLN A 62 1.68 -8.35 -13.72
C GLN A 62 0.17 -8.60 -13.58
N ASN A 63 -0.57 -8.61 -14.69
CA ASN A 63 -2.00 -8.88 -14.69
C ASN A 63 -2.29 -10.29 -14.15
N LYS A 64 -1.54 -11.30 -14.60
CA LYS A 64 -1.70 -12.69 -14.13
C LYS A 64 -1.49 -12.79 -12.62
N LYS A 65 -0.49 -12.12 -12.05
CA LYS A 65 -0.26 -12.05 -10.59
C LYS A 65 -1.38 -11.29 -9.86
N ALA A 66 -1.79 -10.13 -10.36
CA ALA A 66 -2.86 -9.32 -9.76
C ALA A 66 -4.20 -10.07 -9.70
N HIS A 67 -4.49 -10.90 -10.71
CA HIS A 67 -5.72 -11.68 -10.76
C HIS A 67 -5.65 -13.02 -9.99
N LYS A 68 -4.48 -13.50 -9.53
CA LYS A 68 -4.39 -14.74 -8.70
C LYS A 68 -5.25 -14.64 -7.43
N ASN A 69 -5.15 -13.51 -6.73
CA ASN A 69 -5.95 -13.22 -5.53
C ASN A 69 -7.18 -12.34 -5.84
N GLY A 70 -7.32 -11.93 -7.09
CA GLY A 70 -8.31 -10.97 -7.59
C GLY A 70 -8.02 -9.52 -7.18
N ILE A 71 -8.40 -8.57 -8.04
CA ILE A 71 -8.37 -7.14 -7.72
C ILE A 71 -9.54 -6.84 -6.79
N LYS A 72 -9.27 -6.64 -5.50
CA LYS A 72 -10.31 -6.35 -4.49
C LYS A 72 -10.74 -4.89 -4.56
N LYS A 73 -12.05 -4.67 -4.53
CA LYS A 73 -12.63 -3.32 -4.37
C LYS A 73 -12.44 -2.84 -2.93
N PRO A 74 -12.38 -1.52 -2.69
CA PRO A 74 -12.40 -0.99 -1.33
C PRO A 74 -13.68 -1.46 -0.61
N ARG A 75 -13.55 -1.76 0.68
CA ARG A 75 -14.68 -2.23 1.49
C ARG A 75 -15.70 -1.10 1.65
N SER A 76 -16.95 -1.36 1.28
CA SER A 76 -18.06 -0.47 1.59
C SER A 76 -18.52 -0.73 3.02
N ASN A 77 -18.50 0.31 3.85
CA ASN A 77 -19.03 0.28 5.21
C ASN A 77 -20.38 1.02 5.23
N ARG A 78 -21.28 0.64 6.15
CA ARG A 78 -22.58 1.31 6.33
C ARG A 78 -22.46 2.83 6.51
N THR A 79 -21.38 3.28 7.13
CA THR A 79 -21.10 4.71 7.32
C THR A 79 -19.68 5.02 6.83
N PRO A 80 -19.52 5.93 5.85
CA PRO A 80 -18.21 6.34 5.37
C PRO A 80 -17.50 7.27 6.38
N SER A 81 -16.18 7.41 6.25
CA SER A 81 -15.43 8.36 7.05
C SER A 81 -15.71 9.80 6.62
N LEU A 82 -15.90 10.72 7.58
CA LEU A 82 -16.05 12.16 7.33
C LEU A 82 -14.69 12.90 7.18
N LYS A 83 -13.60 12.19 6.86
CA LYS A 83 -12.29 12.80 6.62
C LYS A 83 -12.33 13.54 5.29
N GLY A 84 -11.83 14.78 5.26
CA GLY A 84 -11.88 15.65 4.07
C GLY A 84 -13.20 16.39 3.85
N VAL A 85 -14.21 16.18 4.71
CA VAL A 85 -15.46 16.97 4.68
C VAL A 85 -15.25 18.33 5.34
N ASP A 86 -15.88 19.37 4.79
CA ASP A 86 -15.81 20.75 5.27
C ASP A 86 -15.88 20.86 6.81
N PRO A 87 -14.88 21.50 7.45
CA PRO A 87 -14.87 21.70 8.89
C PRO A 87 -16.11 22.43 9.44
N LYS A 88 -16.74 23.34 8.69
CA LYS A 88 -17.95 24.05 9.16
C LYS A 88 -19.14 23.11 9.23
N PHE A 89 -19.37 22.32 8.18
CA PHE A 89 -20.38 21.26 8.20
C PHE A 89 -20.14 20.26 9.34
N ARG A 90 -18.89 19.80 9.54
CA ARG A 90 -18.58 18.84 10.60
C ARG A 90 -18.85 19.38 12.01
N ARG A 91 -18.56 20.66 12.26
CA ARG A 91 -18.87 21.31 13.55
C ARG A 91 -20.38 21.33 13.79
N ASN A 92 -21.16 21.77 12.80
CA ASN A 92 -22.62 21.80 12.91
C ASN A 92 -23.22 20.39 13.10
N ALA A 93 -22.79 19.41 12.32
CA ALA A 93 -23.29 18.04 12.39
C ALA A 93 -23.08 17.42 13.79
N ARG A 94 -21.96 17.73 14.46
CA ARG A 94 -21.72 17.29 15.84
C ARG A 94 -22.75 17.85 16.82
N PHE A 95 -23.04 19.14 16.76
CA PHE A 95 -24.03 19.78 17.64
C PHE A 95 -25.45 19.26 17.36
N ALA A 96 -25.83 19.09 16.10
CA ALA A 96 -27.13 18.56 15.71
C ALA A 96 -27.34 17.12 16.22
N LEU A 97 -26.32 16.26 16.12
CA LEU A 97 -26.36 14.90 16.64
C LEU A 97 -26.46 14.87 18.17
N ALA A 98 -25.72 15.72 18.87
CA ALA A 98 -25.78 15.82 20.33
C ALA A 98 -27.18 16.25 20.81
N GLY A 99 -27.78 17.26 20.18
CA GLY A 99 -29.14 17.70 20.47
C GLY A 99 -30.18 16.60 20.24
N SER A 100 -30.06 15.90 19.10
CA SER A 100 -30.95 14.80 18.74
C SER A 100 -30.85 13.61 19.71
N GLN A 101 -29.64 13.29 20.20
CA GLN A 101 -29.43 12.25 21.20
C GLN A 101 -30.07 12.61 22.54
N LYS A 102 -29.93 13.86 23.00
CA LYS A 102 -30.55 14.35 24.23
C LYS A 102 -32.09 14.27 24.16
N ALA A 103 -32.68 14.75 23.07
CA ALA A 103 -34.13 14.69 22.88
C ALA A 103 -34.64 13.24 22.85
N ARG A 104 -33.95 12.36 22.14
CA ARG A 104 -34.30 10.93 22.08
C ARG A 104 -34.15 10.24 23.44
N ALA A 105 -33.15 10.61 24.23
CA ALA A 105 -32.98 10.08 25.59
C ALA A 105 -34.13 10.51 26.51
N ALA A 106 -34.54 11.78 26.46
CA ALA A 106 -35.69 12.28 27.23
C ALA A 106 -37.00 11.58 26.83
N GLN A 107 -37.25 11.40 25.53
CA GLN A 107 -38.42 10.66 25.03
C GLN A 107 -38.43 9.21 25.52
N LYS A 108 -37.27 8.53 25.49
CA LYS A 108 -37.15 7.16 26.00
C LYS A 108 -37.42 7.07 27.50
N ALA A 109 -36.90 8.02 28.28
CA ALA A 109 -37.12 8.08 29.72
C ALA A 109 -38.57 8.41 30.11
N ALA A 110 -39.28 9.16 29.25
CA ALA A 110 -40.71 9.44 29.45
C ALA A 110 -41.63 8.28 29.00
N ALA A 111 -41.13 7.40 28.12
CA ALA A 111 -41.87 6.25 27.62
C ALA A 111 -41.63 4.97 28.44
N SER A 112 -40.65 4.98 29.34
CA SER A 112 -40.35 3.94 30.33
C SER A 112 -40.99 4.25 31.65
#